data_AF-A0A317U2E9-F1
#
_entry.id   AF-A0A317U2E9-F1
#
_cell.length_a   1.000
_cell.length_b   1.000
_cell.length_c   1.000
_cell.angle_alpha   90.00
_cell.angle_beta   90.00
_cell.angle_gamma   90.00
#
_symmetry.space_group_name_H-M   'P 1'
#
loop_
_entity.id
_entity.type
_entity.pdbx_description
1 polymer ?
#
loop_
_entity_poly.entity_id
_entity_poly.type
_entity_poly.pdbx_seq_one_letter_code
_entity_poly.pdbx_strand_id
1 'polypeptide(L)'
;MDSLELSEEDIHSQANKCILEAQYLVFQKLPRIIGQIIEHEVWKEKNYKNFGEYALKQSSCGLNITNNHRLWLLKCAMDIHGQHAVEWGDVLNEVDGSVRTYAKKNKIPIKELDKNLYALDSKHTNPDVEETITYLPSRSKSNDGQLLKLRNNDKETYNKVVQGEIALKDVLPSPTPRKQLAPIESVKNKFKSLSDADREAFLAWIDEQKSGFEDN
;
A
#
# COMPACT_ATOMS: atom_id res chain seq x y z
N MET A 1 -38.40 -24.59 8.90
CA MET A 1 -37.19 -24.12 9.59
C MET A 1 -37.42 -22.66 9.83
N ASP A 2 -37.91 -22.33 11.03
CA ASP A 2 -38.13 -20.94 11.42
C ASP A 2 -36.77 -20.27 11.54
N SER A 3 -36.51 -19.29 10.67
CA SER A 3 -35.49 -18.30 10.91
C SER A 3 -35.93 -17.52 12.15
N LEU A 4 -35.34 -17.85 13.30
CA LEU A 4 -35.38 -16.98 14.48
C LEU A 4 -34.70 -15.67 14.07
N GLU A 5 -35.49 -14.73 13.55
CA GLU A 5 -35.07 -13.34 13.41
C GLU A 5 -34.77 -12.83 14.81
N LEU A 6 -33.50 -12.51 15.05
CA LEU A 6 -33.06 -11.93 16.31
C LEU A 6 -33.82 -10.61 16.53
N SER A 7 -34.25 -10.36 17.77
CA SER A 7 -34.77 -9.05 18.17
C SER A 7 -33.73 -7.97 17.86
N GLU A 8 -34.17 -6.75 17.56
CA GLU A 8 -33.27 -5.60 17.38
C GLU A 8 -32.32 -5.42 18.58
N GLU A 9 -32.81 -5.69 19.79
CA GLU A 9 -32.03 -5.64 21.03
C GLU A 9 -30.99 -6.77 21.13
N ASP A 10 -31.31 -7.96 20.62
CA ASP A 10 -30.38 -9.10 20.55
C ASP A 10 -29.31 -8.86 19.49
N ILE A 11 -29.68 -8.31 18.32
CA ILE A 11 -28.73 -7.91 17.26
C ILE A 11 -27.76 -6.86 17.81
N HIS A 12 -28.29 -5.85 18.49
CA HIS A 12 -27.46 -4.80 19.10
C HIS A 12 -26.50 -5.35 20.15
N SER A 13 -27.00 -6.22 21.03
CA SER A 13 -26.20 -6.85 22.09
C SER A 13 -25.10 -7.76 21.52
N GLN A 14 -25.42 -8.55 20.49
CA GLN A 14 -24.44 -9.39 19.80
C GLN A 14 -23.39 -8.55 19.07
N ALA A 15 -23.80 -7.49 18.38
CA ALA A 15 -22.87 -6.58 17.71
C ALA A 15 -21.89 -5.97 18.71
N ASN A 16 -22.37 -5.46 19.85
CA ASN A 16 -21.51 -4.92 20.91
C ASN A 16 -20.53 -5.96 21.44
N LYS A 17 -20.98 -7.21 21.66
CA LYS A 17 -20.11 -8.29 22.11
C LYS A 17 -19.00 -8.58 21.10
N CYS A 18 -19.34 -8.70 19.81
CA CYS A 18 -18.37 -8.91 18.74
C CYS A 18 -17.37 -7.76 18.64
N ILE A 19 -17.82 -6.51 18.76
CA ILE A 19 -16.95 -5.32 18.73
C ILE A 19 -15.96 -5.36 19.90
N LEU A 20 -16.42 -5.64 21.11
CA LEU A 20 -15.56 -5.70 22.30
C LEU A 20 -14.54 -6.84 22.22
N GLU A 21 -14.97 -8.01 21.76
CA GLU A 21 -14.08 -9.16 21.57
C GLU A 21 -13.03 -8.89 20.50
N ALA A 22 -13.44 -8.35 19.35
CA ALA A 22 -12.52 -7.97 18.28
C ALA A 22 -11.51 -6.91 18.75
N GLN A 23 -11.96 -5.90 19.50
CA GLN A 23 -11.09 -4.87 20.05
C GLN A 23 -10.01 -5.48 20.95
N TYR A 24 -10.40 -6.38 21.86
CA TYR A 24 -9.47 -7.08 22.75
C TYR A 24 -8.47 -7.95 21.96
N LEU A 25 -8.96 -8.73 21.02
CA LEU A 25 -8.12 -9.65 20.24
C LEU A 25 -7.14 -8.91 19.34
N VAL A 26 -7.60 -7.92 18.57
CA VAL A 26 -6.81 -7.24 17.52
C VAL A 26 -5.87 -6.20 18.10
N PHE A 27 -6.28 -5.46 19.14
CA PHE A 27 -5.52 -4.31 19.64
C PHE A 27 -4.87 -4.53 21.01
N GLN A 28 -5.08 -5.68 21.67
CA GLN A 28 -4.41 -6.00 22.93
C GLN A 28 -3.69 -7.35 22.90
N LYS A 29 -4.40 -8.44 22.58
CA LYS A 29 -3.83 -9.79 22.66
C LYS A 29 -2.86 -10.08 21.51
N LEU A 30 -3.27 -9.81 20.27
CA LEU A 30 -2.45 -10.06 19.09
C LEU A 30 -1.15 -9.23 19.07
N PRO A 31 -1.16 -7.90 19.34
CA PRO A 31 0.07 -7.11 19.42
C PRO A 31 1.07 -7.68 20.42
N ARG A 32 0.59 -8.10 21.60
CA ARG A 32 1.46 -8.71 22.62
C ARG A 32 2.13 -10.00 22.13
N ILE A 33 1.36 -10.87 21.47
CA ILE A 33 1.89 -12.13 20.93
C ILE A 33 2.89 -11.86 19.79
N ILE A 34 2.56 -10.94 18.88
CA ILE A 34 3.46 -10.55 17.79
C ILE A 34 4.75 -9.93 18.36
N GLY A 35 4.65 -9.06 19.36
CA GLY A 35 5.82 -8.50 20.06
C GLY A 35 6.70 -9.59 20.65
N GLN A 36 6.12 -10.60 21.30
CA GLN A 36 6.86 -11.76 21.79
C GLN A 36 7.53 -12.56 20.67
N ILE A 37 6.83 -12.79 19.55
CA ILE A 37 7.41 -13.47 18.37
C ILE A 37 8.62 -12.72 17.84
N ILE A 38 8.56 -11.39 17.82
CA ILE A 38 9.62 -10.51 17.36
C ILE A 38 10.79 -10.48 18.34
N GLU A 39 10.52 -10.28 19.62
CA GLU A 39 11.55 -10.25 20.67
C GLU A 39 12.34 -11.56 20.76
N HIS A 40 11.65 -12.70 20.58
CA HIS A 40 12.29 -14.02 20.59
C HIS A 40 12.81 -14.45 19.22
N GLU A 41 12.65 -13.62 18.19
CA GLU A 41 13.04 -13.91 16.81
C GLU A 41 12.63 -15.32 16.33
N VAL A 42 11.39 -15.75 16.64
CA VAL A 42 10.90 -17.14 16.49
C VAL A 42 11.12 -17.70 15.09
N TRP A 43 11.14 -16.85 14.06
CA TRP A 43 11.40 -17.24 12.68
C TRP A 43 12.80 -17.84 12.47
N LYS A 44 13.81 -17.42 13.25
CA LYS A 44 15.17 -17.95 13.18
C LYS A 44 15.23 -19.41 13.63
N GLU A 45 14.53 -19.76 14.70
CA GLU A 45 14.43 -21.16 15.16
C GLU A 45 13.75 -22.07 14.12
N LYS A 46 12.88 -21.48 13.30
CA LYS A 46 12.19 -22.16 12.20
C LYS A 46 12.94 -22.10 10.86
N ASN A 47 14.19 -21.60 10.86
CA ASN A 47 15.06 -21.46 9.69
C ASN A 47 14.52 -20.54 8.58
N TYR A 48 13.72 -19.53 8.92
CA TYR A 48 13.35 -18.47 7.98
C TYR A 48 14.36 -17.33 8.02
N LYS A 49 14.58 -16.67 6.89
CA LYS A 49 15.61 -15.63 6.74
C LYS A 49 15.25 -14.34 7.48
N ASN A 50 13.97 -14.00 7.51
CA ASN A 50 13.44 -12.77 8.09
C ASN A 50 11.99 -12.96 8.56
N PHE A 51 11.46 -11.97 9.27
CA PHE A 51 10.08 -12.02 9.78
C PHE A 51 9.02 -12.06 8.66
N GLY A 52 9.27 -11.39 7.54
CA GLY A 52 8.37 -11.39 6.38
C GLY A 52 8.15 -12.79 5.79
N GLU A 53 9.23 -13.57 5.63
CA GLU A 53 9.15 -14.93 5.10
C GLU A 53 8.32 -15.82 6.03
N TYR A 54 8.55 -15.69 7.34
CA TYR A 54 7.77 -16.37 8.37
C TYR A 54 6.28 -15.95 8.36
N ALA A 55 6.00 -14.66 8.19
CA ALA A 55 4.65 -14.13 8.18
C ALA A 55 3.85 -14.68 6.99
N LEU A 56 4.43 -14.70 5.79
CA LEU A 56 3.75 -15.11 4.56
C LEU A 56 3.73 -16.63 4.35
N LYS A 57 4.50 -17.41 5.13
CA LYS A 57 4.58 -18.86 4.91
C LYS A 57 3.25 -19.56 5.23
N GLN A 58 2.74 -20.27 4.23
CA GLN A 58 1.58 -21.17 4.32
C GLN A 58 1.97 -22.52 4.93
N SER A 59 2.46 -22.52 6.17
CA SER A 59 2.74 -23.75 6.91
C SER A 59 2.31 -23.60 8.36
N SER A 60 2.23 -24.72 9.09
CA SER A 60 2.02 -24.71 10.55
C SER A 60 3.16 -24.03 11.32
N CYS A 61 4.26 -23.72 10.65
CA CYS A 61 5.44 -23.07 11.23
C CYS A 61 5.53 -21.58 10.90
N GLY A 62 4.57 -21.00 10.16
CA GLY A 62 4.49 -19.56 9.85
C GLY A 62 3.15 -18.95 10.29
N LEU A 63 2.96 -17.65 10.05
CA LEU A 63 1.70 -16.96 10.41
C LEU A 63 0.59 -17.12 9.37
N ASN A 64 0.88 -17.73 8.22
CA ASN A 64 -0.10 -18.02 7.18
C ASN A 64 -0.89 -16.77 6.75
N ILE A 65 -0.20 -15.65 6.55
CA ILE A 65 -0.78 -14.42 6.00
C ILE A 65 -0.91 -14.59 4.48
N THR A 66 -2.11 -14.96 4.03
CA THR A 66 -2.36 -15.32 2.62
C THR A 66 -3.15 -14.29 1.84
N ASN A 67 -3.91 -13.43 2.52
CA ASN A 67 -4.82 -12.45 1.93
C ASN A 67 -4.58 -11.04 2.49
N ASN A 68 -5.20 -10.04 1.85
CA ASN A 68 -5.10 -8.65 2.29
C ASN A 68 -5.71 -8.43 3.68
N HIS A 69 -6.75 -9.19 4.08
CA HIS A 69 -7.39 -9.06 5.40
C HIS A 69 -6.46 -9.44 6.55
N ARG A 70 -5.79 -10.58 6.45
CA ARG A 70 -4.80 -11.05 7.43
C ARG A 70 -3.59 -10.15 7.44
N LEU A 71 -3.15 -9.66 6.28
CA LEU A 71 -2.06 -8.69 6.19
C LEU A 71 -2.43 -7.38 6.90
N TRP A 72 -3.67 -6.93 6.74
CA TRP A 72 -4.21 -5.77 7.46
C TRP A 72 -4.29 -6.00 8.98
N LEU A 73 -4.74 -7.18 9.43
CA LEU A 73 -4.76 -7.53 10.86
C LEU A 73 -3.34 -7.54 11.46
N LEU A 74 -2.38 -8.12 10.74
CA LEU A 74 -0.97 -8.10 11.14
C LEU A 74 -0.47 -6.66 11.23
N LYS A 75 -0.79 -5.82 10.24
CA LYS A 75 -0.46 -4.40 10.26
C LYS A 75 -1.06 -3.66 11.46
N CYS A 76 -2.30 -3.96 11.84
CA CYS A 76 -2.92 -3.39 13.02
C CYS A 76 -2.27 -3.86 14.33
N ALA A 77 -1.73 -5.08 14.34
CA ALA A 77 -1.08 -5.64 15.51
C ALA A 77 0.38 -5.18 15.69
N MET A 78 1.08 -4.90 14.60
CA MET A 78 2.41 -4.32 14.61
C MET A 78 2.27 -2.83 14.89
N ASP A 79 2.61 -2.39 16.09
CA ASP A 79 2.45 -1.00 16.52
C ASP A 79 3.23 -0.02 15.61
N ILE A 80 2.51 0.67 14.71
CA ILE A 80 3.12 1.57 13.69
C ILE A 80 3.55 2.93 14.30
N HIS A 81 3.65 3.06 15.62
CA HIS A 81 4.32 4.20 16.25
C HIS A 81 5.86 4.13 16.18
N GLY A 82 6.41 3.32 15.26
CA GLY A 82 7.85 3.14 15.04
C GLY A 82 8.39 1.84 15.64
N GLN A 83 7.59 1.14 16.44
CA GLN A 83 7.96 -0.18 16.94
C GLN A 83 7.85 -1.21 15.80
N HIS A 84 8.85 -2.08 15.70
CA HIS A 84 8.90 -3.15 14.69
C HIS A 84 8.88 -2.72 13.22
N ALA A 85 9.34 -1.49 12.91
CA ALA A 85 9.40 -0.99 11.54
C ALA A 85 10.34 -1.84 10.64
N VAL A 86 11.34 -2.50 11.23
CA VAL A 86 12.24 -3.42 10.49
C VAL A 86 11.46 -4.62 9.97
N GLU A 87 10.76 -5.29 10.88
CA GLU A 87 9.99 -6.50 10.64
C GLU A 87 8.82 -6.19 9.70
N TRP A 88 8.18 -5.03 9.85
CA TRP A 88 7.17 -4.60 8.89
C TRP A 88 7.77 -4.36 7.52
N GLY A 89 8.95 -3.74 7.45
CA GLY A 89 9.71 -3.62 6.21
C GLY A 89 10.03 -4.96 5.56
N ASP A 90 10.29 -6.02 6.35
CA ASP A 90 10.50 -7.39 5.83
C ASP A 90 9.21 -7.94 5.22
N VAL A 91 8.08 -7.82 5.93
CA VAL A 91 6.76 -8.22 5.43
C VAL A 91 6.45 -7.52 4.11
N LEU A 92 6.66 -6.20 4.02
CA LEU A 92 6.38 -5.44 2.80
C LEU A 92 7.23 -5.88 1.61
N ASN A 93 8.49 -6.25 1.82
CA ASN A 93 9.36 -6.78 0.76
C ASN A 93 8.87 -8.13 0.23
N GLU A 94 8.53 -9.05 1.14
CA GLU A 94 8.04 -10.38 0.79
C GLU A 94 6.65 -10.31 0.11
N VAL A 95 5.79 -9.40 0.57
CA VAL A 95 4.52 -9.06 -0.08
C VAL A 95 4.76 -8.54 -1.50
N ASP A 96 5.63 -7.54 -1.69
CA ASP A 96 5.88 -6.97 -3.02
C ASP A 96 6.37 -8.03 -4.02
N GLY A 97 7.28 -8.91 -3.57
CA GLY A 97 7.77 -10.05 -4.36
C GLY A 97 6.69 -11.09 -4.69
N SER A 98 5.87 -11.45 -3.70
CA SER A 98 4.79 -12.42 -3.84
C SER A 98 3.71 -11.93 -4.80
N VAL A 99 3.25 -10.69 -4.63
CA VAL A 99 2.22 -10.07 -5.46
C VAL A 99 2.68 -9.93 -6.92
N ARG A 100 3.93 -9.52 -7.16
CA ARG A 100 4.49 -9.46 -8.51
C ARG A 100 4.58 -10.83 -9.17
N THR A 101 4.96 -11.85 -8.41
CA THR A 101 5.02 -13.25 -8.89
C THR A 101 3.63 -13.76 -9.26
N TYR A 102 2.64 -13.49 -8.41
CA TYR A 102 1.24 -13.81 -8.65
C TYR A 102 0.72 -13.12 -9.92
N ALA A 103 0.94 -11.81 -10.06
CA ALA A 103 0.50 -11.06 -11.24
C ALA A 103 1.13 -11.59 -12.53
N LYS A 104 2.43 -11.93 -12.50
CA LYS A 104 3.12 -12.55 -13.63
C LYS A 104 2.53 -13.92 -13.98
N LYS A 105 2.27 -14.77 -12.98
CA LYS A 105 1.71 -16.12 -13.17
C LYS A 105 0.30 -16.07 -13.79
N ASN A 106 -0.52 -15.13 -13.35
CA ASN A 106 -1.91 -14.98 -13.79
C ASN A 106 -2.09 -13.98 -14.95
N LYS A 107 -0.99 -13.45 -15.52
CA LYS A 107 -0.99 -12.44 -16.60
C LYS A 107 -1.82 -11.19 -16.27
N ILE A 108 -1.86 -10.81 -15.00
CA ILE A 108 -2.54 -9.60 -14.53
C ILE A 108 -1.58 -8.41 -14.69
N PRO A 109 -1.97 -7.33 -15.39
CA PRO A 109 -1.19 -6.11 -15.41
C PRO A 109 -0.97 -5.55 -14.01
N ILE A 110 0.28 -5.21 -13.68
CA ILE A 110 0.66 -4.69 -12.35
C ILE A 110 -0.15 -3.42 -11.95
N LYS A 111 -0.75 -2.72 -12.92
CA LYS A 111 -1.64 -1.55 -12.75
C LYS A 111 -3.03 -1.85 -12.22
N GLU A 112 -3.47 -3.09 -12.32
CA GLU A 112 -4.77 -3.55 -11.83
C GLU A 112 -4.71 -4.05 -10.38
N LEU A 113 -3.50 -4.17 -9.82
CA LEU A 113 -3.28 -4.58 -8.43
C LEU A 113 -3.59 -3.46 -7.44
N ASP A 114 -3.98 -3.86 -6.23
CA ASP A 114 -4.42 -2.95 -5.19
C ASP A 114 -3.31 -2.02 -4.70
N LYS A 115 -3.68 -0.74 -4.56
CA LYS A 115 -2.78 0.33 -4.09
C LYS A 115 -2.92 0.58 -2.59
N ASN A 116 -4.00 0.09 -2.00
CA ASN A 116 -4.39 0.41 -0.65
C ASN A 116 -4.80 -0.85 0.10
N LEU A 117 -4.09 -1.16 1.19
CA LEU A 117 -4.40 -2.29 2.05
C LEU A 117 -5.73 -2.11 2.80
N TYR A 118 -6.18 -0.87 2.99
CA TYR A 118 -7.45 -0.54 3.65
C TYR A 118 -8.66 -0.61 2.73
N ALA A 119 -8.45 -0.62 1.41
CA ALA A 119 -9.55 -0.76 0.47
C ALA A 119 -9.99 -2.23 0.52
N LEU A 120 -11.03 -2.51 1.31
CA LEU A 120 -11.81 -3.73 1.17
C LEU A 120 -12.32 -3.76 -0.27
N ASP A 121 -11.73 -4.62 -1.08
CA ASP A 121 -12.09 -4.71 -2.48
C ASP A 121 -13.47 -5.38 -2.56
N SER A 122 -14.51 -4.56 -2.73
CA SER A 122 -15.88 -5.04 -2.98
C SER A 122 -16.01 -5.70 -4.36
N LYS A 123 -14.94 -5.67 -5.18
CA LYS A 123 -14.94 -6.17 -6.56
C LYS A 123 -14.57 -7.65 -6.71
N HIS A 124 -14.00 -8.27 -5.68
CA HIS A 124 -13.66 -9.68 -5.70
C HIS A 124 -14.61 -10.49 -4.81
N THR A 125 -15.88 -10.53 -5.23
CA THR A 125 -16.96 -11.30 -4.59
C THR A 125 -16.98 -12.77 -5.04
N ASN A 126 -15.81 -13.37 -5.30
CA ASN A 126 -15.73 -14.76 -5.74
C ASN A 126 -15.16 -15.62 -4.62
N PRO A 127 -16.01 -16.32 -3.85
CA PRO A 127 -15.60 -17.07 -2.65
C PRO A 127 -14.70 -18.29 -2.93
N ASP A 128 -14.54 -18.67 -4.20
CA ASP A 128 -13.71 -19.81 -4.65
C ASP A 128 -12.28 -19.42 -5.08
N VAL A 129 -11.94 -18.13 -5.13
CA VAL A 129 -10.55 -17.72 -5.36
C VAL A 129 -9.86 -17.68 -4.01
N GLU A 130 -8.93 -18.60 -3.77
CA GLU A 130 -7.99 -18.52 -2.64
C GLU A 130 -7.52 -17.06 -2.51
N GLU A 131 -8.04 -16.36 -1.49
CA GLU A 131 -7.80 -14.94 -1.29
C GLU A 131 -6.29 -14.74 -1.20
N THR A 132 -5.68 -14.31 -2.30
CA THR A 132 -4.23 -14.13 -2.42
C THR A 132 -3.94 -12.66 -2.20
N ILE A 133 -2.79 -12.34 -1.61
CA ILE A 133 -2.36 -10.96 -1.44
C ILE A 133 -2.26 -10.29 -2.82
N THR A 134 -2.99 -9.17 -3.00
CA THR A 134 -2.98 -8.33 -4.20
C THR A 134 -2.40 -6.95 -3.93
N TYR A 135 -2.19 -6.60 -2.66
CA TYR A 135 -1.65 -5.32 -2.24
C TYR A 135 -0.21 -5.12 -2.72
N LEU A 136 0.05 -4.04 -3.47
CA LEU A 136 1.37 -3.72 -4.00
C LEU A 136 1.96 -2.44 -3.36
N PRO A 137 2.76 -2.58 -2.28
CA PRO A 137 3.26 -1.45 -1.51
C PRO A 137 4.18 -0.52 -2.30
N SER A 138 5.08 -1.04 -3.15
CA SER A 138 6.04 -0.22 -3.92
C SER A 138 5.40 0.85 -4.82
N ARG A 139 4.15 0.63 -5.23
CA ARG A 139 3.37 1.58 -6.05
C ARG A 139 2.53 2.55 -5.24
N SER A 140 2.42 2.34 -3.94
CA SER A 140 1.65 3.20 -3.06
C SER A 140 2.48 4.42 -2.64
N LYS A 141 1.79 5.56 -2.48
CA LYS A 141 2.36 6.74 -1.81
C LYS A 141 2.13 6.71 -0.29
N SER A 142 1.57 5.61 0.22
CA SER A 142 1.37 5.39 1.65
C SER A 142 2.71 5.24 2.39
N ASN A 143 2.64 5.32 3.72
CA ASN A 143 3.76 5.08 4.63
C ASN A 143 4.45 3.74 4.33
N ASP A 144 3.70 2.70 3.97
CA ASP A 144 4.26 1.39 3.63
C ASP A 144 5.14 1.46 2.38
N GLY A 145 4.62 2.04 1.29
CA GLY A 145 5.38 2.20 0.05
C GLY A 145 6.58 3.14 0.21
N GLN A 146 6.47 4.12 1.09
CA GLN A 146 7.53 5.05 1.46
C GLN A 146 8.64 4.36 2.28
N LEU A 147 8.26 3.56 3.29
CA LEU A 147 9.17 2.78 4.11
C LEU A 147 9.96 1.78 3.25
N LEU A 148 9.29 1.10 2.32
CA LEU A 148 9.91 0.18 1.36
C LEU A 148 10.94 0.89 0.46
N LYS A 149 10.62 2.09 -0.02
CA LYS A 149 11.54 2.89 -0.85
C LYS A 149 12.75 3.38 -0.07
N LEU A 150 12.55 3.85 1.16
CA LEU A 150 13.67 4.28 2.02
C LEU A 150 14.62 3.12 2.29
N ARG A 151 14.09 1.93 2.64
CA ARG A 151 14.91 0.74 2.87
C ARG A 151 15.84 0.40 1.69
N ASN A 152 15.35 0.59 0.46
CA ASN A 152 16.08 0.26 -0.75
C ASN A 152 17.07 1.37 -1.19
N ASN A 153 16.72 2.63 -0.98
CA ASN A 153 17.48 3.78 -1.47
C ASN A 153 18.46 4.36 -0.44
N ASP A 154 18.06 4.42 0.83
CA ASP A 154 18.79 5.05 1.92
C ASP A 154 18.59 4.27 3.23
N LYS A 155 19.50 3.30 3.44
CA LYS A 155 19.48 2.43 4.63
C LYS A 155 19.78 3.20 5.92
N GLU A 156 20.58 4.26 5.86
CA GLU A 156 20.91 5.03 7.06
C GLU A 156 19.67 5.76 7.58
N THR A 157 18.95 6.44 6.69
CA THR A 157 17.74 7.14 7.07
C THR A 157 16.61 6.17 7.43
N TYR A 158 16.53 5.02 6.78
CA TYR A 158 15.63 3.93 7.19
C TYR A 158 15.88 3.51 8.65
N ASN A 159 17.14 3.31 9.03
CA ASN A 159 17.49 2.91 10.40
C ASN A 159 17.11 3.99 11.43
N LYS A 160 17.27 5.29 11.09
CA LYS A 160 16.84 6.40 11.96
C LYS A 160 15.32 6.42 12.16
N VAL A 161 14.55 6.12 11.11
CA VAL A 161 13.08 5.99 11.20
C VAL A 161 12.70 4.79 12.08
N VAL A 162 13.39 3.67 11.91
CA VAL A 162 13.20 2.46 12.73
C VAL A 162 13.48 2.72 14.21
N GLN A 163 14.53 3.49 14.52
CA GLN A 163 14.90 3.84 15.89
C GLN A 163 13.99 4.91 16.50
N GLY A 164 13.01 5.43 15.75
CA GLY A 164 12.11 6.49 16.19
C GLY A 164 12.78 7.86 16.31
N GLU A 165 14.00 8.04 15.80
CA GLU A 165 14.72 9.30 15.84
C GLU A 165 14.09 10.36 14.91
N ILE A 166 13.51 9.91 13.80
CA ILE A 166 12.91 10.78 12.79
C ILE A 166 11.60 10.14 12.32
N ALA A 167 10.52 10.91 12.21
CA ALA A 167 9.28 10.39 11.64
C ALA A 167 9.41 10.24 10.12
N LEU A 168 8.76 9.20 9.57
CA LEU A 168 8.76 8.92 8.12
C LEU A 168 8.31 10.13 7.26
N LYS A 169 7.40 10.95 7.81
CA LYS A 169 6.87 12.17 7.18
C LYS A 169 7.90 13.30 7.06
N ASP A 170 8.91 13.31 7.92
CA ASP A 170 9.91 14.39 8.00
C ASP A 170 11.12 14.09 7.10
N VAL A 171 11.37 12.80 6.84
CA VAL A 171 12.43 12.32 5.93
C VAL A 171 12.08 12.56 4.47
N LEU A 172 10.82 12.33 4.11
CA LEU A 172 10.42 12.43 2.71
C LEU A 172 9.98 13.85 2.44
N PRO A 173 10.64 14.55 1.48
CA PRO A 173 10.20 15.88 1.12
C PRO A 173 8.72 15.78 0.73
N SER A 174 7.88 16.60 1.38
CA SER A 174 6.55 16.91 0.88
C SER A 174 6.68 17.09 -0.64
N PRO A 175 5.80 16.47 -1.45
CA PRO A 175 5.95 16.48 -2.90
C PRO A 175 6.24 17.92 -3.29
N THR A 176 7.47 18.16 -3.76
CA THR A 176 7.94 19.51 -4.07
C THR A 176 6.81 20.13 -4.86
N PRO A 177 6.24 21.28 -4.43
CA PRO A 177 5.09 21.85 -5.11
C PRO A 177 5.48 21.87 -6.58
N ARG A 178 4.74 21.11 -7.41
CA ARG A 178 5.09 20.89 -8.82
C ARG A 178 5.52 22.25 -9.32
N LYS A 179 6.80 22.42 -9.70
CA LYS A 179 7.31 23.70 -10.19
C LYS A 179 6.24 24.20 -11.15
N GLN A 180 5.54 25.26 -10.76
CA GLN A 180 4.57 25.87 -11.65
C GLN A 180 5.44 26.38 -12.78
N LEU A 181 5.51 25.61 -13.86
CA LEU A 181 6.20 26.03 -15.06
C LEU A 181 5.57 27.36 -15.42
N ALA A 182 6.40 28.39 -15.62
CA ALA A 182 5.89 29.64 -16.13
C ALA A 182 5.03 29.33 -17.37
N PRO A 183 3.89 30.00 -17.59
CA PRO A 183 2.95 29.65 -18.67
C PRO A 183 3.64 29.41 -20.02
N ILE A 184 4.69 30.19 -20.30
CA ILE A 184 5.53 30.10 -21.51
C ILE A 184 6.29 28.77 -21.61
N GLU A 185 6.82 28.22 -20.52
CA GLU A 185 7.51 26.93 -20.51
C GLU A 185 6.54 25.76 -20.68
N SER A 186 5.32 25.88 -20.12
CA SER A 186 4.24 24.90 -20.34
C SER A 186 3.82 24.84 -21.81
N VAL A 187 3.67 26.00 -22.45
CA VAL A 187 3.34 26.10 -23.88
C VAL A 187 4.47 25.51 -24.74
N LYS A 188 5.73 25.85 -24.45
CA LYS A 188 6.89 25.28 -25.18
C LYS A 188 6.97 23.76 -25.09
N ASN A 189 6.74 23.20 -23.90
CA ASN A 189 6.76 21.74 -23.71
C ASN A 189 5.60 21.06 -24.42
N LYS A 190 4.38 21.63 -24.35
CA LYS A 190 3.22 21.11 -25.08
C LYS A 190 3.44 21.18 -26.59
N PHE A 191 3.94 22.29 -27.11
CA PHE A 191 4.24 22.46 -28.53
C PHE A 191 5.31 21.47 -29.02
N LYS A 192 6.34 21.21 -28.22
CA LYS A 192 7.34 20.17 -28.51
C LYS A 192 6.78 18.75 -28.43
N SER A 193 5.72 18.49 -27.68
CA SER A 193 5.10 17.16 -27.62
C SER A 193 4.09 16.89 -28.74
N LEU A 194 3.71 17.90 -29.53
CA LEU A 194 2.82 17.73 -30.67
C LEU A 194 3.53 17.00 -31.82
N SER A 195 2.75 16.30 -32.63
CA SER A 195 3.20 15.76 -33.92
C SER A 195 3.48 16.90 -34.91
N ASP A 196 4.27 16.65 -35.95
CA ASP A 196 4.62 17.71 -36.90
C ASP A 196 3.40 18.28 -37.63
N ALA A 197 2.40 17.44 -37.96
CA ALA A 197 1.13 17.88 -38.52
C ALA A 197 0.33 18.78 -37.56
N ASP A 198 0.28 18.43 -36.27
CA ASP A 198 -0.42 19.24 -35.26
C ASP A 198 0.30 20.57 -34.99
N ARG A 199 1.64 20.60 -35.11
CA ARG A 199 2.42 21.84 -35.00
C ARG A 199 2.15 22.77 -36.17
N GLU A 200 2.12 22.25 -37.39
CA GLU A 200 1.82 23.04 -38.58
C GLU A 200 0.40 23.61 -38.54
N ALA A 201 -0.59 22.80 -38.15
CA ALA A 201 -1.97 23.26 -37.98
C ALA A 201 -2.09 24.36 -36.92
N PHE A 202 -1.36 24.24 -35.81
CA PHE A 202 -1.34 25.25 -34.76
C PHE A 202 -0.67 26.56 -35.21
N LEU A 203 0.42 26.49 -35.98
CA LEU A 203 1.07 27.68 -36.53
C LEU A 203 0.20 28.38 -37.57
N ALA A 204 -0.44 27.62 -38.47
CA ALA A 204 -1.38 28.16 -39.46
C ALA A 204 -2.56 28.90 -38.79
N TRP A 205 -3.10 28.32 -37.70
CA TRP A 205 -4.14 28.98 -36.91
C TRP A 205 -3.66 30.29 -36.25
N ILE A 206 -2.42 30.35 -35.76
CA ILE A 206 -1.85 31.61 -35.21
C ILE A 206 -1.73 32.69 -36.29
N ASP A 207 -1.27 32.33 -37.49
CA ASP A 207 -1.12 33.30 -38.58
C ASP A 207 -2.48 33.80 -39.11
N GLU A 208 -3.49 32.94 -39.11
CA GLU A 208 -4.88 33.32 -39.40
C GLU A 208 -5.47 34.27 -38.35
N GLN A 209 -5.13 34.07 -37.06
CA GLN A 209 -5.54 35.00 -36.00
C GLN A 209 -4.80 36.34 -36.05
N LYS A 210 -3.53 36.37 -36.48
CA LYS A 210 -2.77 37.63 -36.63
C LYS A 210 -3.27 38.48 -37.80
N SER A 211 -3.57 37.84 -38.92
CA SER A 211 -4.15 38.55 -40.08
C SER A 211 -5.51 39.17 -39.76
N GLY A 212 -6.34 38.52 -38.92
CA GLY A 212 -7.59 39.12 -38.43
C GLY A 212 -7.43 40.28 -37.44
N PHE A 213 -6.24 40.51 -36.87
CA PHE A 213 -5.94 41.60 -35.96
C PHE A 213 -5.25 42.80 -36.63
N GLU A 214 -4.65 42.63 -37.81
CA GLU A 214 -4.02 43.71 -38.59
C GLU A 214 -5.00 44.43 -39.53
N ASP A 215 -6.21 43.90 -39.72
CA ASP A 215 -7.29 44.48 -40.52
C ASP A 215 -8.31 45.33 -39.69
N ASN A 216 -7.91 45.84 -38.51
CA ASN A 216 -8.66 46.83 -37.71
C ASN A 216 -7.82 48.07 -37.39
#